data_AF-A0A4V2B1Z8-F1
#
_entry.id   AF-A0A4V2B1Z8-F1
#
_cell.length_a   1.000
_cell.length_b   1.000
_cell.length_c   1.000
_cell.angle_alpha   90.00
_cell.angle_beta   90.00
_cell.angle_gamma   90.00
#
_symmetry.space_group_name_H-M   'P 1'
#
loop_
_entity.id
_entity.type
_entity.pdbx_description
1 polymer ?
#
loop_
_entity_poly.entity_id
_entity_poly.type
_entity_poly.pdbx_seq_one_letter_code
_entity_poly.pdbx_strand_id
1 'polypeptide(L)'
;MFWPLRFSGVEVELRDHFPRFGSLSPVNHATRITWTFLPFASSLCALSLAGVCALSLTATSASAADKVKDPFAAPQKAEAKPEATKPEAKKPEAPAELNSAEPTGPAAAVTTDDVSVCKTQISKTVRAAQRARLEASCERMKKLPACVSKEGRTIGHVDFDSQSNDARAQKRILVFGLIHGDEPLAGEMAIEWAERLFKLRGEKIEARNSWRVVPMLNPDGLERKTRMNASGVDLNRNFPTRDWDADAQDYWKKAGKSDPRRFPGEKANSEAETQCAIAQIKDFKPDFIVSVHTPYHVLDFDGPQMPFPKYKDLPWRALGNFPGSLGRYMWRDYSIPVLTVELGQSMIDAANLQDIVGSFAIDASRKAGTKTVGLFEELPRLLAHLQHPVWRKAKHFCYPRNLIVLGRAREQWQP
;
A
#
# COMPACT_ATOMS: atom_id res chain seq x y z
N MET A 1 -33.88 -76.38 -13.45
CA MET A 1 -33.97 -76.66 -12.01
C MET A 1 -34.26 -75.37 -11.27
N PHE A 2 -35.32 -75.39 -10.46
CA PHE A 2 -35.71 -74.51 -9.35
C PHE A 2 -35.84 -72.98 -9.50
N TRP A 3 -36.99 -72.54 -9.00
CA TRP A 3 -37.48 -71.19 -8.68
C TRP A 3 -37.31 -70.98 -7.13
N PRO A 4 -37.77 -69.87 -6.49
CA PRO A 4 -36.99 -68.71 -6.00
C PRO A 4 -37.16 -68.45 -4.47
N LEU A 5 -36.82 -67.24 -3.97
CA LEU A 5 -37.26 -66.47 -2.75
C LEU A 5 -36.04 -65.74 -2.11
N ARG A 6 -36.07 -64.51 -1.54
CA ARG A 6 -37.05 -63.41 -1.36
C ARG A 6 -36.32 -62.12 -0.84
N PHE A 7 -36.71 -60.96 -1.39
CA PHE A 7 -36.88 -59.57 -0.87
C PHE A 7 -36.14 -58.95 0.36
N SER A 8 -35.74 -57.67 0.24
CA SER A 8 -36.44 -56.44 0.73
C SER A 8 -35.54 -55.19 0.53
N GLY A 9 -35.94 -54.13 -0.20
CA GLY A 9 -36.74 -52.95 0.22
C GLY A 9 -35.79 -51.74 0.42
N VAL A 10 -36.01 -50.48 0.05
CA VAL A 10 -37.16 -49.67 -0.42
C VAL A 10 -36.59 -48.47 -1.20
N GLU A 11 -37.29 -48.04 -2.25
CA GLU A 11 -37.05 -46.85 -3.08
C GLU A 11 -38.37 -46.06 -3.12
N VAL A 12 -38.37 -44.73 -2.92
CA VAL A 12 -39.45 -43.83 -3.40
C VAL A 12 -38.90 -42.41 -3.66
N GLU A 13 -38.70 -42.13 -4.96
CA GLU A 13 -39.16 -41.02 -5.81
C GLU A 13 -39.62 -39.67 -5.23
N LEU A 14 -39.34 -38.58 -5.98
CA LEU A 14 -40.32 -37.57 -6.42
C LEU A 14 -39.71 -36.58 -7.44
N ARG A 15 -40.39 -36.37 -8.58
CA ARG A 15 -40.13 -35.30 -9.57
C ARG A 15 -41.44 -34.71 -10.16
N ASP A 16 -41.35 -33.42 -10.45
CA ASP A 16 -41.97 -32.60 -11.52
C ASP A 16 -43.37 -31.91 -11.43
N HIS A 17 -43.29 -30.56 -11.51
CA HIS A 17 -43.90 -29.58 -12.47
C HIS A 17 -45.31 -28.90 -12.34
N PHE A 18 -45.27 -27.55 -12.14
CA PHE A 18 -45.99 -26.38 -12.78
C PHE A 18 -47.55 -26.26 -12.83
N PRO A 19 -48.21 -25.10 -13.23
CA PRO A 19 -47.98 -23.63 -13.09
C PRO A 19 -49.25 -22.72 -12.81
N ARG A 20 -49.04 -21.37 -12.72
CA ARG A 20 -49.86 -20.17 -13.17
C ARG A 20 -50.74 -19.28 -12.22
N PHE A 21 -50.45 -17.95 -12.31
CA PHE A 21 -51.21 -16.65 -12.27
C PHE A 21 -52.04 -16.12 -11.06
N GLY A 22 -51.85 -14.81 -10.76
CA GLY A 22 -52.81 -13.92 -10.04
C GLY A 22 -52.21 -12.60 -9.50
N SER A 23 -52.85 -11.45 -9.77
CA SER A 23 -52.39 -10.04 -9.59
C SER A 23 -52.96 -9.29 -8.37
N LEU A 24 -52.28 -8.21 -7.89
CA LEU A 24 -52.77 -6.83 -7.57
C LEU A 24 -51.98 -6.12 -6.44
N SER A 25 -51.87 -4.79 -6.57
CA SER A 25 -51.05 -3.80 -5.82
C SER A 25 -51.74 -3.22 -4.54
N PRO A 26 -51.34 -2.03 -3.99
CA PRO A 26 -50.30 -1.79 -2.98
C PRO A 26 -50.80 -1.04 -1.71
N VAL A 27 -50.01 -0.94 -0.63
CA VAL A 27 -50.28 0.02 0.48
C VAL A 27 -48.99 0.68 0.99
N ASN A 28 -49.00 2.02 1.00
CA ASN A 28 -48.03 2.92 1.65
C ASN A 28 -48.24 2.97 3.16
N HIS A 29 -47.17 3.12 3.95
CA HIS A 29 -47.19 4.05 5.09
C HIS A 29 -45.79 4.54 5.48
N ALA A 30 -45.72 5.87 5.64
CA ALA A 30 -44.62 6.62 6.21
C ALA A 30 -44.67 6.58 7.74
N THR A 31 -43.51 6.53 8.39
CA THR A 31 -43.42 6.75 9.84
C THR A 31 -42.34 7.77 10.16
N ARG A 32 -42.76 8.83 10.85
CA ARG A 32 -41.98 9.97 11.33
C ARG A 32 -40.94 9.54 12.36
N ILE A 33 -39.76 10.14 12.28
CA ILE A 33 -38.71 10.12 13.30
C ILE A 33 -38.95 11.30 14.24
N THR A 34 -39.20 11.03 15.52
CA THR A 34 -39.19 12.03 16.60
C THR A 34 -37.91 11.90 17.40
N TRP A 35 -37.16 12.98 17.51
CA TRP A 35 -35.99 13.12 18.37
C TRP A 35 -36.42 13.53 19.78
N THR A 36 -35.99 12.78 20.80
CA THR A 36 -36.05 13.21 22.20
C THR A 36 -34.65 13.26 22.77
N PHE A 37 -34.25 14.47 23.17
CA PHE A 37 -33.10 14.75 24.02
C PHE A 37 -33.44 14.41 25.47
N LEU A 38 -32.53 13.76 26.20
CA LEU A 38 -32.47 13.82 27.66
C LEU A 38 -31.01 14.04 28.10
N PRO A 39 -30.73 15.06 28.94
CA PRO A 39 -29.48 15.20 29.66
C PRO A 39 -29.65 14.71 31.11
N PHE A 40 -28.61 14.14 31.73
CA PHE A 40 -28.56 14.05 33.20
C PHE A 40 -27.15 14.23 33.77
N ALA A 41 -27.10 15.23 34.65
CA ALA A 41 -26.17 15.56 35.73
C ALA A 41 -25.78 14.34 36.61
N SER A 42 -24.54 14.16 37.06
CA SER A 42 -23.80 14.79 38.18
C SER A 42 -23.76 13.93 39.46
N SER A 43 -22.52 13.66 39.89
CA SER A 43 -22.01 13.69 41.27
C SER A 43 -22.31 12.60 42.33
N LEU A 44 -21.17 12.22 42.96
CA LEU A 44 -20.92 11.88 44.37
C LEU A 44 -21.26 10.48 44.89
N CYS A 45 -20.21 9.73 45.26
CA CYS A 45 -20.03 9.31 46.65
C CYS A 45 -18.57 8.90 46.94
N ALA A 46 -18.14 9.16 48.18
CA ALA A 46 -16.79 9.06 48.72
C ALA A 46 -16.57 7.76 49.53
N LEU A 47 -15.40 7.68 50.18
CA LEU A 47 -14.88 6.70 51.18
C LEU A 47 -14.00 5.59 50.57
N SER A 48 -12.82 5.25 51.07
CA SER A 48 -12.12 5.56 52.32
C SER A 48 -10.62 5.20 52.21
N LEU A 49 -9.79 5.88 53.00
CA LEU A 49 -8.34 5.71 53.16
C LEU A 49 -7.94 4.58 54.15
N ALA A 50 -6.64 4.25 54.08
CA ALA A 50 -5.77 3.59 55.07
C ALA A 50 -5.73 2.04 55.05
N GLY A 51 -4.57 1.38 55.12
CA GLY A 51 -3.18 1.84 55.22
C GLY A 51 -2.19 0.69 55.47
N VAL A 52 -0.91 1.06 55.39
CA VAL A 52 0.27 0.54 56.12
C VAL A 52 0.93 -0.80 55.69
N CYS A 53 2.17 -0.61 55.22
CA CYS A 53 3.43 -1.36 55.36
C CYS A 53 3.44 -2.80 55.89
N ALA A 54 4.22 -3.65 55.19
CA ALA A 54 5.32 -4.39 55.81
C ALA A 54 6.36 -4.84 54.75
N LEU A 55 7.64 -4.59 55.07
CA LEU A 55 8.82 -5.14 54.40
C LEU A 55 8.92 -6.65 54.61
N SER A 56 9.48 -7.35 53.62
CA SER A 56 10.44 -8.43 53.88
C SER A 56 11.34 -8.66 52.67
N LEU A 57 12.64 -8.41 52.88
CA LEU A 57 13.74 -8.90 52.06
C LEU A 57 13.95 -10.39 52.33
N THR A 58 14.12 -11.19 51.28
CA THR A 58 15.11 -12.28 51.28
C THR A 58 15.70 -12.42 49.88
N ALA A 59 17.03 -12.41 49.83
CA ALA A 59 17.86 -12.66 48.67
C ALA A 59 18.47 -14.05 48.80
N THR A 60 18.39 -14.85 47.73
CA THR A 60 19.20 -16.03 47.39
C THR A 60 18.78 -16.41 45.97
N SER A 61 19.60 -16.81 45.01
CA SER A 61 21.04 -16.96 44.82
C SER A 61 21.19 -17.24 43.31
N ALA A 62 22.19 -16.64 42.67
CA ALA A 62 22.48 -16.87 41.26
C ALA A 62 22.99 -18.30 41.01
N SER A 63 22.55 -18.90 39.90
CA SER A 63 23.27 -19.96 39.20
C SER A 63 23.26 -19.65 37.71
N ALA A 64 24.45 -19.55 37.14
CA ALA A 64 24.71 -19.29 35.74
C ALA A 64 24.50 -20.55 34.90
N ALA A 65 23.86 -20.41 33.73
CA ALA A 65 24.01 -21.32 32.60
C ALA A 65 23.66 -20.59 31.29
N ASP A 66 24.70 -20.43 30.47
CA ASP A 66 24.78 -20.28 29.01
C ASP A 66 23.82 -19.36 28.23
N LYS A 67 24.44 -18.27 27.73
CA LYS A 67 23.94 -17.39 26.69
C LYS A 67 24.10 -18.04 25.30
N VAL A 68 22.99 -18.28 24.61
CA VAL A 68 22.95 -18.25 23.15
C VAL A 68 22.17 -16.99 22.75
N LYS A 69 22.86 -16.04 22.12
CA LYS A 69 22.26 -14.80 21.59
C LYS A 69 21.50 -15.11 20.31
N ASP A 70 20.19 -14.93 20.34
CA ASP A 70 19.32 -14.90 19.16
C ASP A 70 19.54 -13.59 18.38
N PRO A 71 19.91 -13.62 17.08
CA PRO A 71 20.17 -12.42 16.31
C PRO A 71 18.92 -11.74 15.73
N PHE A 72 17.69 -12.21 16.05
CA PHE A 72 16.45 -11.69 15.47
C PHE A 72 15.51 -10.95 16.44
N ALA A 73 16.03 -10.40 17.54
CA ALA A 73 15.24 -9.56 18.43
C ALA A 73 14.89 -8.20 17.78
N ALA A 74 13.63 -8.02 17.41
CA ALA A 74 13.06 -6.71 17.11
C ALA A 74 13.25 -5.76 18.31
N PRO A 75 13.54 -4.46 18.09
CA PRO A 75 13.73 -3.55 19.20
C PRO A 75 12.42 -3.41 19.99
N GLN A 76 12.51 -3.68 21.29
CA GLN A 76 11.43 -3.49 22.24
C GLN A 76 11.04 -1.99 22.31
N LYS A 77 9.74 -1.77 22.48
CA LYS A 77 9.05 -0.48 22.62
C LYS A 77 9.87 0.53 23.43
N ALA A 78 10.11 1.70 22.84
CA ALA A 78 10.36 2.90 23.64
C ALA A 78 9.04 3.31 24.29
N GLU A 79 9.02 3.36 25.62
CA GLU A 79 7.90 3.83 26.42
C GLU A 79 7.57 5.30 26.10
N ALA A 80 6.30 5.57 25.83
CA ALA A 80 5.78 6.92 25.69
C ALA A 80 5.63 7.56 27.09
N LYS A 81 6.15 8.78 27.27
CA LYS A 81 5.83 9.69 28.37
C LYS A 81 5.47 11.08 27.82
N PRO A 82 4.72 11.91 28.59
CA PRO A 82 3.59 12.67 28.06
C PRO A 82 3.97 14.03 27.45
N GLU A 83 3.20 14.36 26.42
CA GLU A 83 2.69 15.67 26.00
C GLU A 83 3.49 16.91 26.46
N ALA A 84 4.31 17.42 25.54
CA ALA A 84 4.84 18.78 25.60
C ALA A 84 4.07 19.67 24.61
N THR A 85 3.78 20.87 25.09
CA THR A 85 2.95 21.94 24.52
C THR A 85 3.16 22.24 23.03
N LYS A 86 2.01 22.39 22.37
CA LYS A 86 1.75 22.78 20.97
C LYS A 86 2.53 24.05 20.53
N PRO A 87 3.33 24.02 19.46
CA PRO A 87 3.70 25.23 18.72
C PRO A 87 2.66 25.51 17.62
N GLU A 88 2.38 26.80 17.43
CA GLU A 88 1.49 27.37 16.41
C GLU A 88 1.77 26.82 15.01
N ALA A 89 0.69 26.42 14.32
CA ALA A 89 0.72 25.94 12.95
C ALA A 89 1.10 27.09 11.99
N LYS A 90 2.30 27.03 11.41
CA LYS A 90 2.63 27.79 10.19
C LYS A 90 1.84 27.22 9.02
N LYS A 91 1.27 28.15 8.24
CA LYS A 91 0.50 27.96 7.01
C LYS A 91 1.24 27.01 6.04
N PRO A 92 0.57 26.05 5.40
CA PRO A 92 1.22 25.13 4.47
C PRO A 92 1.73 25.88 3.24
N GLU A 93 3.03 25.76 2.99
CA GLU A 93 3.69 26.17 1.76
C GLU A 93 3.43 25.14 0.66
N ALA A 94 3.40 25.60 -0.59
CA ALA A 94 3.00 24.85 -1.77
C ALA A 94 3.87 23.59 -2.01
N PRO A 95 3.34 22.54 -2.66
CA PRO A 95 4.07 21.31 -2.91
C PRO A 95 5.36 21.57 -3.72
N ALA A 96 6.45 20.93 -3.30
CA ALA A 96 7.73 20.92 -3.97
C ALA A 96 7.59 20.51 -5.45
N GLU A 97 8.24 21.25 -6.33
CA GLU A 97 8.26 21.02 -7.78
C GLU A 97 8.79 19.62 -8.10
N LEU A 98 7.95 18.79 -8.74
CA LEU A 98 8.40 17.60 -9.47
C LEU A 98 9.22 18.05 -10.69
N ASN A 99 10.53 18.21 -10.52
CA ASN A 99 11.46 18.47 -11.62
C ASN A 99 12.13 17.18 -12.09
N SER A 100 11.49 16.51 -13.06
CA SER A 100 12.13 15.80 -14.16
C SER A 100 11.03 15.32 -15.10
N ALA A 101 11.13 15.64 -16.39
CA ALA A 101 10.24 15.09 -17.41
C ALA A 101 10.43 13.56 -17.44
N GLU A 102 9.54 12.84 -16.76
CA GLU A 102 9.48 11.39 -16.81
C GLU A 102 9.17 10.99 -18.27
N PRO A 103 9.80 9.92 -18.81
CA PRO A 103 9.43 9.40 -20.10
C PRO A 103 8.02 8.81 -20.02
N THR A 104 7.02 9.62 -20.36
CA THR A 104 5.61 9.25 -20.42
C THR A 104 5.33 8.60 -21.77
N GLY A 105 5.21 7.28 -21.79
CA GLY A 105 4.82 6.52 -22.97
C GLY A 105 4.10 5.24 -22.57
N PRO A 106 3.21 4.71 -23.43
CA PRO A 106 2.50 3.47 -23.16
C PRO A 106 3.47 2.30 -22.99
N ALA A 107 3.11 1.30 -22.18
CA ALA A 107 3.88 0.09 -22.02
C ALA A 107 4.10 -0.61 -23.37
N ALA A 108 5.36 -0.92 -23.71
CA ALA A 108 5.71 -1.64 -24.92
C ALA A 108 5.86 -3.14 -24.65
N ALA A 109 5.67 -3.95 -25.69
CA ALA A 109 6.10 -5.34 -25.69
C ALA A 109 7.61 -5.40 -25.47
N VAL A 110 8.07 -6.39 -24.72
CA VAL A 110 9.48 -6.52 -24.37
C VAL A 110 10.31 -7.13 -25.49
N THR A 111 11.58 -6.76 -25.56
CA THR A 111 12.55 -7.30 -26.52
C THR A 111 13.01 -8.70 -26.12
N THR A 112 13.71 -9.41 -27.02
CA THR A 112 14.35 -10.69 -26.69
C THR A 112 15.36 -10.57 -25.55
N ASP A 113 16.06 -9.43 -25.49
CA ASP A 113 17.05 -9.15 -24.44
C ASP A 113 16.37 -8.94 -23.09
N ASP A 114 15.24 -8.22 -23.07
CA ASP A 114 14.42 -8.05 -21.87
C ASP A 114 13.92 -9.40 -21.33
N VAL A 115 13.50 -10.31 -22.22
CA VAL A 115 13.08 -11.68 -21.83
C VAL A 115 14.26 -12.47 -21.25
N SER A 116 15.45 -12.35 -21.84
CA SER A 116 16.68 -12.99 -21.35
C SER A 116 17.06 -12.48 -19.95
N VAL A 117 16.96 -11.16 -19.73
CA VAL A 117 17.17 -10.54 -18.41
C VAL A 117 16.17 -11.07 -17.40
N CYS A 118 14.88 -11.14 -17.74
CA CYS A 118 13.85 -11.70 -16.86
C CYS A 118 14.13 -13.16 -16.46
N LYS A 119 14.48 -14.04 -17.41
CA LYS A 119 14.83 -15.44 -17.13
C LYS A 119 16.04 -15.54 -16.21
N THR A 120 17.06 -14.70 -16.46
CA THR A 120 18.24 -14.62 -15.59
C THR A 120 17.85 -14.21 -14.17
N GLN A 121 16.99 -13.21 -13.99
CA GLN A 121 16.55 -12.78 -12.66
C GLN A 121 15.71 -13.87 -11.96
N ILE A 122 14.83 -14.58 -12.70
CA ILE A 122 14.09 -15.74 -12.17
C ILE A 122 15.04 -16.80 -11.64
N SER A 123 16.11 -17.11 -12.38
CA SER A 123 17.10 -18.10 -11.92
C SER A 123 17.76 -17.75 -10.58
N LYS A 124 17.87 -16.46 -10.26
CA LYS A 124 18.47 -15.93 -9.02
C LYS A 124 17.46 -15.80 -7.87
N THR A 125 16.19 -15.63 -8.20
CA THR A 125 15.12 -15.36 -7.23
C THR A 125 14.37 -16.63 -6.84
N VAL A 126 14.13 -17.51 -7.81
CA VAL A 126 13.21 -18.64 -7.70
C VAL A 126 13.95 -19.95 -7.45
N ARG A 127 13.42 -20.77 -6.54
CA ARG A 127 13.90 -22.14 -6.27
C ARG A 127 13.92 -22.99 -7.54
N ALA A 128 14.95 -23.84 -7.69
CA ALA A 128 15.21 -24.60 -8.93
C ALA A 128 14.00 -25.39 -9.46
N ALA A 129 13.23 -26.03 -8.57
CA ALA A 129 12.04 -26.81 -8.94
C ALA A 129 10.92 -25.98 -9.60
N GLN A 130 10.91 -24.67 -9.39
CA GLN A 130 9.86 -23.75 -9.85
C GLN A 130 10.27 -22.98 -11.12
N ARG A 131 11.57 -22.90 -11.45
CA ARG A 131 12.11 -21.99 -12.47
C ARG A 131 11.48 -22.18 -13.85
N ALA A 132 11.50 -23.40 -14.39
CA ALA A 132 10.99 -23.68 -15.73
C ALA A 132 9.51 -23.28 -15.89
N ARG A 133 8.72 -23.49 -14.83
CA ARG A 133 7.29 -23.11 -14.78
C ARG A 133 7.13 -21.59 -14.80
N LEU A 134 7.94 -20.88 -14.02
CA LEU A 134 7.80 -19.43 -13.83
C LEU A 134 8.46 -18.61 -14.95
N GLU A 135 9.46 -19.13 -15.65
CA GLU A 135 10.11 -18.48 -16.80
C GLU A 135 9.15 -18.18 -17.97
N ALA A 136 8.07 -18.96 -18.10
CA ALA A 136 7.03 -18.70 -19.11
C ALA A 136 6.33 -17.34 -18.92
N SER A 137 6.38 -16.75 -17.72
CA SER A 137 5.84 -15.42 -17.47
C SER A 137 6.64 -14.30 -18.12
N CYS A 138 7.94 -14.51 -18.40
CA CYS A 138 8.82 -13.50 -19.00
C CYS A 138 8.38 -13.12 -20.42
N GLU A 139 7.83 -14.06 -21.19
CA GLU A 139 7.36 -13.80 -22.56
C GLU A 139 6.08 -12.94 -22.58
N ARG A 140 5.40 -12.83 -21.44
CA ARG A 140 4.13 -12.11 -21.28
C ARG A 140 4.31 -10.76 -20.61
N MET A 141 5.53 -10.42 -20.22
CA MET A 141 5.81 -9.18 -19.53
C MET A 141 5.76 -7.99 -20.48
N LYS A 142 5.51 -6.84 -19.91
CA LYS A 142 5.54 -5.53 -20.53
C LYS A 142 6.55 -4.66 -19.81
N LYS A 143 6.99 -3.58 -20.45
CA LYS A 143 7.94 -2.63 -19.88
C LYS A 143 7.46 -1.21 -20.13
N LEU A 144 7.40 -0.40 -19.06
CA LEU A 144 7.23 1.04 -19.19
C LEU A 144 8.59 1.68 -19.50
N PRO A 145 8.64 2.81 -20.24
CA PRO A 145 9.90 3.48 -20.56
C PRO A 145 10.76 3.83 -19.33
N ALA A 146 10.14 4.25 -18.22
CA ALA A 146 10.82 4.57 -16.97
C ALA A 146 11.30 3.33 -16.18
N CYS A 147 10.98 2.12 -16.63
CA CYS A 147 11.22 0.88 -15.89
C CYS A 147 12.50 0.16 -16.32
N VAL A 148 13.59 0.84 -16.02
CA VAL A 148 14.97 0.36 -16.13
C VAL A 148 15.67 0.71 -14.82
N SER A 149 16.42 -0.24 -14.26
CA SER A 149 17.18 -0.04 -13.03
C SER A 149 18.37 0.90 -13.23
N LYS A 150 19.03 1.28 -12.13
CA LYS A 150 20.21 2.14 -12.16
C LYS A 150 21.33 1.62 -13.08
N GLU A 151 21.52 0.31 -13.14
CA GLU A 151 22.52 -0.36 -13.98
C GLU A 151 21.98 -0.82 -15.34
N GLY A 152 20.78 -0.37 -15.74
CA GLY A 152 20.24 -0.67 -17.07
C GLY A 152 19.47 -1.99 -17.17
N ARG A 153 19.19 -2.69 -16.05
CA ARG A 153 18.41 -3.94 -16.09
C ARG A 153 16.92 -3.64 -16.23
N THR A 154 16.23 -4.49 -16.96
CA THR A 154 14.79 -4.35 -17.17
C THR A 154 14.00 -4.63 -15.89
N ILE A 155 13.03 -3.76 -15.63
CA ILE A 155 12.00 -3.95 -14.60
C ILE A 155 10.67 -4.21 -15.32
N GLY A 156 10.32 -5.49 -15.44
CA GLY A 156 9.12 -5.94 -16.15
C GLY A 156 7.87 -5.94 -15.27
N HIS A 157 6.71 -5.88 -15.90
CA HIS A 157 5.42 -6.12 -15.25
C HIS A 157 4.50 -6.98 -16.11
N VAL A 158 3.51 -7.61 -15.50
CA VAL A 158 2.44 -8.33 -16.21
C VAL A 158 1.08 -7.78 -15.79
N ASP A 159 0.13 -7.77 -16.73
CA ASP A 159 -1.23 -7.28 -16.53
C ASP A 159 -2.25 -8.40 -16.65
N PHE A 160 -3.25 -8.35 -15.78
CA PHE A 160 -4.40 -9.23 -15.79
C PHE A 160 -5.66 -8.40 -15.57
N ASP A 161 -6.42 -8.15 -16.63
CA ASP A 161 -7.71 -7.48 -16.47
C ASP A 161 -8.72 -8.37 -15.74
N SER A 162 -9.63 -7.75 -14.99
CA SER A 162 -10.82 -8.40 -14.45
C SER A 162 -11.73 -8.90 -15.59
N GLN A 163 -12.40 -10.04 -15.38
CA GLN A 163 -13.49 -10.52 -16.24
C GLN A 163 -14.87 -10.32 -15.60
N SER A 164 -14.93 -9.86 -14.35
CA SER A 164 -16.18 -9.66 -13.62
C SER A 164 -17.02 -8.55 -14.25
N ASN A 165 -18.32 -8.76 -14.43
CA ASN A 165 -19.25 -7.69 -14.86
C ASN A 165 -19.73 -6.80 -13.69
N ASP A 166 -19.43 -7.12 -12.43
CA ASP A 166 -19.75 -6.25 -11.29
C ASP A 166 -18.66 -5.18 -11.13
N ALA A 167 -18.96 -3.96 -11.59
CA ALA A 167 -18.09 -2.79 -11.44
C ALA A 167 -17.69 -2.51 -9.99
N ARG A 168 -18.49 -2.94 -9.00
CA ARG A 168 -18.16 -2.77 -7.57
C ARG A 168 -17.10 -3.76 -7.09
N ALA A 169 -16.85 -4.83 -7.84
CA ALA A 169 -15.86 -5.87 -7.54
C ALA A 169 -14.55 -5.69 -8.32
N GLN A 170 -14.52 -4.80 -9.31
CA GLN A 170 -13.33 -4.53 -10.12
C GLN A 170 -12.38 -3.54 -9.43
N LYS A 171 -11.49 -4.02 -8.55
CA LYS A 171 -10.37 -3.19 -8.07
C LYS A 171 -9.12 -3.45 -8.88
N ARG A 172 -8.32 -2.41 -9.06
CA ARG A 172 -6.98 -2.45 -9.65
C ARG A 172 -5.97 -2.68 -8.54
N ILE A 173 -5.43 -3.90 -8.44
CA ILE A 173 -4.46 -4.29 -7.42
C ILE A 173 -3.06 -4.29 -8.05
N LEU A 174 -2.16 -3.46 -7.54
CA LEU A 174 -0.76 -3.42 -7.97
C LEU A 174 0.10 -4.17 -6.95
N VAL A 175 0.92 -5.09 -7.41
CA VAL A 175 1.81 -5.90 -6.58
C VAL A 175 3.26 -5.55 -6.91
N PHE A 176 4.03 -5.19 -5.90
CA PHE A 176 5.48 -5.07 -5.97
C PHE A 176 6.14 -6.21 -5.20
N GLY A 177 7.07 -6.89 -5.84
CA GLY A 177 8.01 -7.80 -5.20
C GLY A 177 9.42 -7.22 -5.24
N LEU A 178 10.26 -7.64 -4.29
CA LEU A 178 11.71 -7.39 -4.31
C LEU A 178 12.03 -5.89 -4.46
N ILE A 179 11.41 -5.07 -3.60
CA ILE A 179 11.83 -3.66 -3.43
C ILE A 179 13.22 -3.63 -2.76
N HIS A 180 13.47 -4.55 -1.82
CA HIS A 180 14.80 -4.76 -1.29
C HIS A 180 15.47 -5.95 -1.99
N GLY A 181 16.71 -5.76 -2.42
CA GLY A 181 17.45 -6.74 -3.23
C GLY A 181 17.82 -8.04 -2.50
N ASP A 182 17.91 -8.00 -1.18
CA ASP A 182 18.22 -9.16 -0.34
C ASP A 182 16.97 -9.95 0.11
N GLU A 183 15.80 -9.69 -0.50
CA GLU A 183 14.52 -10.35 -0.19
C GLU A 183 13.99 -11.19 -1.38
N PRO A 184 14.73 -12.19 -1.91
CA PRO A 184 14.35 -12.92 -3.12
C PRO A 184 13.03 -13.67 -2.96
N LEU A 185 12.69 -14.11 -1.75
CA LEU A 185 11.43 -14.80 -1.46
C LEU A 185 10.21 -13.91 -1.73
N ALA A 186 10.33 -12.60 -1.56
CA ALA A 186 9.30 -11.64 -1.93
C ALA A 186 9.08 -11.57 -3.44
N GLY A 187 10.17 -11.61 -4.21
CA GLY A 187 10.12 -11.70 -5.67
C GLY A 187 9.51 -13.01 -6.14
N GLU A 188 9.92 -14.15 -5.56
CA GLU A 188 9.36 -15.47 -5.90
C GLU A 188 7.84 -15.52 -5.68
N MET A 189 7.33 -15.03 -4.55
CA MET A 189 5.90 -14.98 -4.27
C MET A 189 5.13 -14.13 -5.30
N ALA A 190 5.66 -12.97 -5.67
CA ALA A 190 5.03 -12.13 -6.69
C ALA A 190 4.96 -12.85 -8.06
N ILE A 191 6.00 -13.60 -8.42
CA ILE A 191 6.00 -14.40 -9.65
C ILE A 191 5.00 -15.57 -9.55
N GLU A 192 4.89 -16.25 -8.40
CA GLU A 192 3.88 -17.28 -8.19
C GLU A 192 2.45 -16.72 -8.32
N TRP A 193 2.20 -15.51 -7.84
CA TRP A 193 0.92 -14.81 -8.01
C TRP A 193 0.61 -14.48 -9.47
N ALA A 194 1.61 -14.04 -10.24
CA ALA A 194 1.47 -13.81 -11.67
C ALA A 194 1.17 -15.12 -12.42
N GLU A 195 1.91 -16.20 -12.14
CA GLU A 195 1.66 -17.49 -12.77
C GLU A 195 0.28 -18.05 -12.44
N ARG A 196 -0.15 -17.93 -11.18
CA ARG A 196 -1.49 -18.35 -10.77
C ARG A 196 -2.57 -17.65 -11.58
N LEU A 197 -2.44 -16.35 -11.81
CA LEU A 197 -3.40 -15.58 -12.61
C LEU A 197 -3.41 -16.04 -14.09
N PHE A 198 -2.27 -16.43 -14.66
CA PHE A 198 -2.22 -17.02 -16.00
C PHE A 198 -2.92 -18.38 -16.05
N LYS A 199 -2.71 -19.22 -15.03
CA LYS A 199 -3.38 -20.52 -14.92
C LYS A 199 -4.89 -20.37 -14.82
N LEU A 200 -5.38 -19.54 -13.90
CA LEU A 200 -6.81 -19.27 -13.72
C LEU A 200 -7.47 -18.77 -15.01
N ARG A 201 -6.79 -17.87 -15.74
CA ARG A 201 -7.27 -17.41 -17.05
C ARG A 201 -7.36 -18.55 -18.07
N GLY A 202 -6.37 -19.44 -18.12
CA GLY A 202 -6.38 -20.62 -19.00
C GLY A 202 -7.50 -21.60 -18.67
N GLU A 203 -7.84 -21.73 -17.38
CA GLU A 203 -8.96 -22.52 -16.86
C GLU A 203 -10.32 -21.81 -17.01
N LYS A 204 -10.36 -20.63 -17.63
CA LYS A 204 -11.55 -19.78 -17.81
C LYS A 204 -12.22 -19.40 -16.48
N ILE A 205 -11.44 -19.28 -15.41
CA ILE A 205 -11.90 -18.77 -14.12
C ILE A 205 -11.78 -17.24 -14.16
N GLU A 206 -12.90 -16.56 -13.97
CA GLU A 206 -12.99 -15.10 -14.03
C GLU A 206 -12.33 -14.45 -12.82
N ALA A 207 -11.29 -13.64 -13.05
CA ALA A 207 -10.70 -12.80 -12.02
C ALA A 207 -11.66 -11.66 -11.67
N ARG A 208 -11.94 -11.49 -10.38
CA ARG A 208 -12.79 -10.39 -9.87
C ARG A 208 -12.11 -9.02 -10.01
N ASN A 209 -10.81 -8.97 -9.75
CA ASN A 209 -9.99 -7.77 -9.76
C ASN A 209 -9.07 -7.74 -10.99
N SER A 210 -8.69 -6.55 -11.40
CA SER A 210 -7.55 -6.38 -12.31
C SER A 210 -6.27 -6.37 -11.50
N TRP A 211 -5.25 -7.12 -11.92
CA TRP A 211 -3.96 -7.21 -11.26
C TRP A 211 -2.86 -6.70 -12.17
N ARG A 212 -1.94 -5.93 -11.60
CA ARG A 212 -0.62 -5.71 -12.19
C ARG A 212 0.43 -6.23 -11.22
N VAL A 213 1.39 -7.00 -11.72
CA VAL A 213 2.48 -7.54 -10.90
C VAL A 213 3.81 -7.07 -11.47
N VAL A 214 4.59 -6.39 -10.63
CA VAL A 214 5.99 -6.02 -10.82
C VAL A 214 6.81 -6.91 -9.90
N PRO A 215 7.24 -8.11 -10.36
CA PRO A 215 7.82 -9.11 -9.46
C PRO A 215 9.18 -8.71 -8.90
N MET A 216 9.92 -7.87 -9.62
CA MET A 216 11.28 -7.49 -9.25
C MET A 216 11.51 -6.00 -9.49
N LEU A 217 11.32 -5.19 -8.45
CA LEU A 217 11.54 -3.75 -8.54
C LEU A 217 13.03 -3.38 -8.46
N ASN A 218 13.84 -4.13 -7.69
CA ASN A 218 15.25 -3.85 -7.45
C ASN A 218 16.17 -4.98 -7.97
N PRO A 219 16.28 -5.17 -9.29
CA PRO A 219 17.11 -6.23 -9.85
C PRO A 219 18.61 -6.02 -9.62
N ASP A 220 19.05 -4.78 -9.40
CA ASP A 220 20.45 -4.47 -9.13
C ASP A 220 20.84 -4.86 -7.71
N GLY A 221 19.97 -4.56 -6.74
CA GLY A 221 20.11 -5.04 -5.37
C GLY A 221 20.10 -6.56 -5.29
N LEU A 222 19.29 -7.25 -6.11
CA LEU A 222 19.28 -8.71 -6.22
C LEU A 222 20.64 -9.25 -6.67
N GLU A 223 21.22 -8.66 -7.72
CA GLU A 223 22.54 -9.05 -8.22
C GLU A 223 23.61 -8.90 -7.13
N ARG A 224 23.52 -7.79 -6.39
CA ARG A 224 24.47 -7.42 -5.34
C ARG A 224 24.20 -8.10 -4.00
N LYS A 225 23.06 -8.78 -3.86
CA LYS A 225 22.55 -9.38 -2.62
C LYS A 225 22.48 -8.36 -1.48
N THR A 226 22.01 -7.16 -1.79
CA THR A 226 21.89 -6.05 -0.84
C THR A 226 20.46 -5.57 -0.73
N ARG A 227 20.08 -5.09 0.45
CA ARG A 227 18.79 -4.40 0.66
C ARG A 227 18.59 -3.22 -0.31
N MET A 228 19.63 -2.42 -0.47
CA MET A 228 19.62 -1.19 -1.27
C MET A 228 19.73 -1.50 -2.76
N ASN A 229 19.48 -0.49 -3.60
CA ASN A 229 19.80 -0.55 -5.03
C ASN A 229 21.32 -0.34 -5.29
N ALA A 230 21.71 -0.23 -6.57
CA ALA A 230 23.12 -0.01 -6.95
C ALA A 230 23.73 1.29 -6.42
N SER A 231 22.92 2.30 -6.10
CA SER A 231 23.38 3.57 -5.51
C SER A 231 23.55 3.50 -3.98
N GLY A 232 23.24 2.36 -3.34
CA GLY A 232 23.25 2.25 -1.88
C GLY A 232 22.05 2.92 -1.20
N VAL A 233 20.97 3.20 -1.95
CA VAL A 233 19.74 3.81 -1.43
C VAL A 233 18.71 2.72 -1.07
N ASP A 234 18.08 2.85 0.09
CA ASP A 234 16.89 2.08 0.45
C ASP A 234 15.69 2.64 -0.32
N LEU A 235 15.25 1.92 -1.34
CA LEU A 235 14.12 2.34 -2.19
C LEU A 235 12.84 2.58 -1.38
N ASN A 236 12.62 1.84 -0.28
CA ASN A 236 11.48 2.03 0.61
C ASN A 236 11.73 3.13 1.66
N ARG A 237 12.69 4.02 1.40
CA ARG A 237 12.92 5.31 2.06
C ARG A 237 13.07 6.45 1.04
N ASN A 238 12.93 6.18 -0.26
CA ASN A 238 13.18 7.13 -1.34
C ASN A 238 11.90 7.68 -2.00
N PHE A 239 10.70 7.18 -1.65
CA PHE A 239 9.45 7.72 -2.22
C PHE A 239 9.24 9.19 -1.82
N PRO A 240 8.65 10.03 -2.68
CA PRO A 240 8.47 11.46 -2.42
C PRO A 240 7.26 11.73 -1.51
N THR A 241 7.33 11.23 -0.27
CA THR A 241 6.33 11.56 0.76
C THR A 241 6.34 13.06 1.04
N ARG A 242 5.19 13.66 1.37
CA ARG A 242 5.08 15.11 1.61
C ARG A 242 6.02 15.65 2.69
N ASP A 243 6.45 14.79 3.59
CA ASP A 243 7.38 15.07 4.69
C ASP A 243 8.82 14.64 4.41
N TRP A 244 9.14 14.17 3.19
CA TRP A 244 10.47 13.63 2.90
C TRP A 244 11.57 14.68 3.11
N ASP A 245 11.42 15.87 2.51
CA ASP A 245 12.41 16.94 2.59
C ASP A 245 12.62 17.44 4.03
N ALA A 246 11.55 17.45 4.82
CA ALA A 246 11.59 17.90 6.21
C ALA A 246 12.20 16.84 7.13
N ASP A 247 11.84 15.57 6.95
CA ASP A 247 12.02 14.57 8.01
C ASP A 247 12.95 13.41 7.62
N ALA A 248 13.13 13.07 6.33
CA ALA A 248 13.79 11.81 5.95
C ALA A 248 15.26 11.72 6.37
N GLN A 249 16.04 12.78 6.10
CA GLN A 249 17.44 12.86 6.47
C GLN A 249 17.64 12.87 7.99
N ASP A 250 16.83 13.66 8.69
CA ASP A 250 16.88 13.78 10.14
C ASP A 250 16.47 12.48 10.84
N TYR A 251 15.41 11.84 10.34
CA TYR A 251 14.97 10.53 10.79
C TYR A 251 16.07 9.48 10.60
N TRP A 252 16.70 9.41 9.42
CA TRP A 252 17.78 8.47 9.14
C TRP A 252 18.98 8.69 10.07
N LYS A 253 19.44 9.94 10.24
CA LYS A 253 20.59 10.26 11.09
C LYS A 253 20.32 9.95 12.57
N LYS A 254 19.14 10.34 13.07
CA LYS A 254 18.79 10.26 14.50
C LYS A 254 18.18 8.91 14.88
N ALA A 255 16.98 8.62 14.38
CA ALA A 255 16.24 7.41 14.72
C ALA A 255 16.83 6.16 14.04
N GLY A 256 17.21 6.30 12.77
CA GLY A 256 17.89 5.26 11.99
C GLY A 256 19.37 5.07 12.30
N LYS A 257 19.94 5.93 13.17
CA LYS A 257 21.35 5.90 13.59
C LYS A 257 22.34 5.89 12.42
N SER A 258 21.99 6.56 11.32
CA SER A 258 22.77 6.58 10.08
C SER A 258 23.06 5.18 9.51
N ASP A 259 22.19 4.20 9.76
CA ASP A 259 22.31 2.85 9.22
C ASP A 259 22.36 2.91 7.68
N PRO A 260 23.47 2.49 7.03
CA PRO A 260 23.57 2.52 5.58
C PRO A 260 22.45 1.74 4.89
N ARG A 261 21.97 0.65 5.51
CA ARG A 261 20.87 -0.17 4.97
C ARG A 261 19.54 0.58 4.83
N ARG A 262 19.42 1.76 5.45
CA ARG A 262 18.21 2.59 5.49
C ARG A 262 18.45 4.01 4.97
N PHE A 263 19.54 4.22 4.25
CA PHE A 263 19.86 5.52 3.67
C PHE A 263 18.76 5.92 2.66
N PRO A 264 18.07 7.07 2.85
CA PRO A 264 16.92 7.45 2.02
C PRO A 264 17.31 7.99 0.63
N GLY A 265 18.60 8.19 0.37
CA GLY A 265 19.08 8.96 -0.78
C GLY A 265 19.24 10.44 -0.46
N GLU A 266 19.92 11.17 -1.34
CA GLU A 266 20.16 12.61 -1.16
C GLU A 266 18.91 13.46 -1.43
N LYS A 267 18.00 12.95 -2.28
CA LYS A 267 16.74 13.61 -2.65
C LYS A 267 15.64 12.56 -2.79
N ALA A 268 14.40 12.95 -2.55
CA ALA A 268 13.26 12.08 -2.81
C ALA A 268 13.15 11.77 -4.31
N ASN A 269 12.66 10.58 -4.66
CA ASN A 269 12.48 10.12 -6.03
C ASN A 269 13.76 10.20 -6.89
N SER A 270 14.94 10.07 -6.26
CA SER A 270 16.24 10.14 -6.94
C SER A 270 16.57 8.86 -7.71
N GLU A 271 16.03 7.72 -7.28
CA GLU A 271 16.40 6.41 -7.82
C GLU A 271 15.52 6.00 -9.01
N ALA A 272 16.13 5.38 -10.01
CA ALA A 272 15.45 4.92 -11.22
C ALA A 272 14.36 3.86 -10.90
N GLU A 273 14.61 3.00 -9.90
CA GLU A 273 13.65 2.00 -9.45
C GLU A 273 12.43 2.65 -8.75
N THR A 274 12.66 3.70 -7.95
CA THR A 274 11.57 4.48 -7.34
C THR A 274 10.73 5.17 -8.41
N GLN A 275 11.38 5.76 -9.42
CA GLN A 275 10.71 6.38 -10.57
C GLN A 275 9.91 5.37 -11.38
N CYS A 276 10.43 4.15 -11.59
CA CYS A 276 9.66 3.06 -12.18
C CYS A 276 8.42 2.71 -11.35
N ALA A 277 8.54 2.57 -10.03
CA ALA A 277 7.39 2.29 -9.17
C ALA A 277 6.31 3.38 -9.28
N ILE A 278 6.70 4.65 -9.29
CA ILE A 278 5.79 5.78 -9.48
C ILE A 278 5.16 5.75 -10.86
N ALA A 279 5.92 5.46 -11.93
CA ALA A 279 5.38 5.32 -13.28
C ALA A 279 4.35 4.19 -13.37
N GLN A 280 4.61 3.05 -12.72
CA GLN A 280 3.65 1.94 -12.61
C GLN A 280 2.37 2.36 -11.89
N ILE A 281 2.49 3.11 -10.79
CA ILE A 281 1.34 3.63 -10.05
C ILE A 281 0.55 4.62 -10.91
N LYS A 282 1.20 5.56 -11.60
CA LYS A 282 0.54 6.56 -12.45
C LYS A 282 -0.17 5.94 -13.65
N ASP A 283 0.47 4.99 -14.34
CA ASP A 283 -0.10 4.26 -15.47
C ASP A 283 -1.24 3.33 -15.04
N PHE A 284 -1.01 2.54 -13.98
CA PHE A 284 -1.97 1.54 -13.53
C PHE A 284 -3.06 2.08 -12.61
N LYS A 285 -2.94 3.29 -12.06
CA LYS A 285 -3.95 3.93 -11.19
C LYS A 285 -4.57 2.97 -10.16
N PRO A 286 -3.77 2.26 -9.35
CA PRO A 286 -4.25 1.20 -8.46
C PRO A 286 -5.25 1.72 -7.43
N ASP A 287 -6.22 0.88 -7.07
CA ASP A 287 -7.09 1.07 -5.91
C ASP A 287 -6.48 0.53 -4.63
N PHE A 288 -5.58 -0.44 -4.76
CA PHE A 288 -4.92 -1.12 -3.65
C PHE A 288 -3.52 -1.55 -4.09
N ILE A 289 -2.55 -1.47 -3.18
CA ILE A 289 -1.17 -1.88 -3.45
C ILE A 289 -0.76 -2.98 -2.47
N VAL A 290 -0.07 -3.99 -2.98
CA VAL A 290 0.61 -5.02 -2.19
C VAL A 290 2.10 -4.85 -2.36
N SER A 291 2.84 -4.79 -1.27
CA SER A 291 4.32 -4.80 -1.27
C SER A 291 4.79 -6.04 -0.53
N VAL A 292 5.39 -6.99 -1.23
CA VAL A 292 5.90 -8.21 -0.60
C VAL A 292 7.33 -7.96 -0.11
N HIS A 293 7.60 -8.39 1.11
CA HIS A 293 8.86 -8.21 1.83
C HIS A 293 9.18 -9.45 2.68
N THR A 294 10.39 -9.49 3.24
CA THR A 294 10.81 -10.43 4.27
C THR A 294 11.71 -9.71 5.30
N PRO A 295 11.94 -10.24 6.51
CA PRO A 295 11.50 -11.52 7.05
C PRO A 295 10.56 -11.39 8.27
N TYR A 296 9.78 -10.31 8.38
CA TYR A 296 9.08 -10.00 9.64
C TYR A 296 7.86 -10.87 9.97
N HIS A 297 7.41 -11.74 9.04
CA HIS A 297 6.32 -12.70 9.24
C HIS A 297 5.02 -12.04 9.73
N VAL A 298 4.55 -11.00 9.04
CA VAL A 298 3.32 -10.26 9.36
C VAL A 298 2.61 -9.74 8.11
N LEU A 299 1.33 -9.39 8.28
CA LEU A 299 0.59 -8.52 7.38
C LEU A 299 0.50 -7.13 8.03
N ASP A 300 1.12 -6.12 7.40
CA ASP A 300 1.05 -4.72 7.84
C ASP A 300 0.19 -3.92 6.86
N PHE A 301 -0.79 -3.17 7.38
CA PHE A 301 -1.79 -2.49 6.59
C PHE A 301 -1.84 -1.00 6.88
N ASP A 302 -1.40 -0.22 5.90
CA ASP A 302 -1.59 1.23 5.85
C ASP A 302 -2.91 1.52 5.11
N GLY A 303 -3.99 1.75 5.86
CA GLY A 303 -5.32 1.90 5.29
C GLY A 303 -6.38 2.36 6.29
N PRO A 304 -7.67 2.40 5.88
CA PRO A 304 -8.75 2.77 6.77
C PRO A 304 -8.89 1.72 7.88
N GLN A 305 -9.30 2.13 9.09
CA GLN A 305 -9.55 1.18 10.18
C GLN A 305 -10.67 0.21 9.79
N MET A 306 -10.41 -1.08 9.75
CA MET A 306 -11.38 -2.09 9.33
C MET A 306 -11.05 -3.46 9.94
N PRO A 307 -12.02 -4.38 10.05
CA PRO A 307 -11.73 -5.74 10.49
C PRO A 307 -10.80 -6.44 9.51
N PHE A 308 -9.83 -7.18 10.04
CA PHE A 308 -8.89 -7.94 9.22
C PHE A 308 -9.35 -9.40 9.09
N PRO A 309 -9.37 -9.96 7.87
CA PRO A 309 -9.69 -11.37 7.69
C PRO A 309 -8.60 -12.24 8.31
N LYS A 310 -8.97 -13.35 8.95
CA LYS A 310 -7.98 -14.28 9.50
C LYS A 310 -7.19 -14.93 8.37
N TYR A 311 -5.88 -14.99 8.54
CA TYR A 311 -4.98 -15.79 7.72
C TYR A 311 -4.03 -16.54 8.66
N LYS A 312 -3.93 -17.86 8.49
CA LYS A 312 -3.26 -18.73 9.45
C LYS A 312 -1.74 -18.59 9.45
N ASP A 313 -1.15 -18.24 8.29
CA ASP A 313 0.30 -18.27 8.11
C ASP A 313 0.97 -16.93 8.43
N LEU A 314 0.22 -15.82 8.50
CA LEU A 314 0.76 -14.50 8.86
C LEU A 314 -0.25 -13.71 9.72
N PRO A 315 0.15 -13.25 10.92
CA PRO A 315 -0.69 -12.38 11.75
C PRO A 315 -0.70 -10.94 11.23
N TRP A 316 -1.81 -10.23 11.44
CA TRP A 316 -1.91 -8.80 11.17
C TRP A 316 -1.23 -8.00 12.29
N ARG A 317 -0.21 -7.21 11.94
CA ARG A 317 0.52 -6.36 12.89
C ARG A 317 1.13 -5.16 12.17
N ALA A 318 0.89 -3.97 12.69
CA ALA A 318 1.50 -2.75 12.18
C ALA A 318 3.01 -2.72 12.45
N LEU A 319 3.83 -2.43 11.43
CA LEU A 319 5.27 -2.17 11.56
C LEU A 319 5.58 -0.67 11.55
N GLY A 320 4.61 0.14 11.14
CA GLY A 320 4.70 1.59 11.08
C GLY A 320 5.14 2.07 9.70
N ASN A 321 4.92 3.36 9.46
CA ASN A 321 5.25 4.01 8.20
C ASN A 321 6.30 5.12 8.42
N PHE A 322 7.21 5.29 7.45
CA PHE A 322 8.41 6.12 7.60
C PHE A 322 8.49 7.13 6.47
N PRO A 323 9.08 8.33 6.67
CA PRO A 323 9.36 9.25 5.58
C PRO A 323 10.04 8.50 4.42
N GLY A 324 9.46 8.64 3.23
CA GLY A 324 9.89 7.94 2.03
C GLY A 324 9.52 6.47 1.89
N SER A 325 8.68 5.89 2.76
CA SER A 325 8.15 4.53 2.54
C SER A 325 6.91 4.52 1.64
N LEU A 326 6.72 3.44 0.89
CA LEU A 326 5.59 3.26 -0.04
C LEU A 326 4.25 3.36 0.68
N GLY A 327 4.10 2.69 1.83
CA GLY A 327 2.89 2.73 2.64
C GLY A 327 2.53 4.15 3.09
N ARG A 328 3.53 4.92 3.55
CA ARG A 328 3.34 6.33 3.92
C ARG A 328 2.95 7.17 2.71
N TYR A 329 3.63 7.00 1.59
CA TYR A 329 3.36 7.75 0.35
C TYR A 329 1.94 7.52 -0.14
N MET A 330 1.52 6.27 -0.30
CA MET A 330 0.26 5.95 -0.96
C MET A 330 -0.94 6.12 -0.03
N TRP A 331 -0.83 5.73 1.23
CA TRP A 331 -1.94 5.88 2.16
C TRP A 331 -2.06 7.30 2.70
N ARG A 332 -0.99 7.88 3.27
CA ARG A 332 -1.06 9.19 3.93
C ARG A 332 -1.26 10.32 2.94
N ASP A 333 -0.57 10.28 1.79
CA ASP A 333 -0.60 11.40 0.86
C ASP A 333 -1.70 11.26 -0.20
N TYR A 334 -2.11 10.03 -0.55
CA TYR A 334 -3.05 9.77 -1.64
C TYR A 334 -4.29 8.92 -1.33
N SER A 335 -4.43 8.42 -0.09
CA SER A 335 -5.57 7.59 0.32
C SER A 335 -5.75 6.31 -0.50
N ILE A 336 -4.64 5.72 -0.97
CA ILE A 336 -4.60 4.40 -1.60
C ILE A 336 -4.07 3.40 -0.57
N PRO A 337 -4.88 2.42 -0.13
CA PRO A 337 -4.44 1.46 0.86
C PRO A 337 -3.27 0.58 0.38
N VAL A 338 -2.35 0.30 1.30
CA VAL A 338 -1.18 -0.54 1.05
C VAL A 338 -1.14 -1.68 2.05
N LEU A 339 -1.00 -2.90 1.54
CA LEU A 339 -0.71 -4.08 2.33
C LEU A 339 0.74 -4.50 2.12
N THR A 340 1.54 -4.39 3.17
CA THR A 340 2.88 -4.97 3.22
C THR A 340 2.75 -6.42 3.67
N VAL A 341 3.10 -7.37 2.80
CA VAL A 341 3.16 -8.79 3.11
C VAL A 341 4.60 -9.12 3.49
N GLU A 342 4.87 -9.21 4.78
CA GLU A 342 6.17 -9.58 5.31
C GLU A 342 6.19 -11.09 5.56
N LEU A 343 6.88 -11.83 4.70
CA LEU A 343 7.02 -13.27 4.85
C LEU A 343 8.03 -13.58 5.97
N GLY A 344 8.07 -14.85 6.39
CA GLY A 344 9.16 -15.34 7.22
C GLY A 344 10.35 -15.79 6.37
N GLN A 345 11.02 -16.85 6.82
CA GLN A 345 12.11 -17.49 6.08
C GLN A 345 11.64 -18.53 5.05
N SER A 346 10.33 -18.80 4.97
CA SER A 346 9.73 -19.81 4.09
C SER A 346 8.49 -19.28 3.39
N MET A 347 8.12 -19.95 2.29
CA MET A 347 6.82 -19.74 1.65
C MET A 347 5.65 -20.12 2.54
N ILE A 348 4.52 -19.47 2.25
CA ILE A 348 3.22 -19.63 2.87
C ILE A 348 2.23 -20.19 1.84
N ASP A 349 0.98 -20.38 2.21
CA ASP A 349 -0.10 -20.65 1.25
C ASP A 349 -0.43 -19.38 0.43
N ALA A 350 0.44 -19.08 -0.54
CA ALA A 350 0.41 -17.85 -1.33
C ALA A 350 -0.88 -17.73 -2.16
N ALA A 351 -1.43 -18.85 -2.64
CA ALA A 351 -2.67 -18.87 -3.41
C ALA A 351 -3.87 -18.42 -2.56
N ASN A 352 -4.02 -18.98 -1.36
CA ASN A 352 -5.07 -18.59 -0.43
C ASN A 352 -4.91 -17.12 0.02
N LEU A 353 -3.67 -16.68 0.29
CA LEU A 353 -3.44 -15.27 0.60
C LEU A 353 -3.86 -14.35 -0.54
N GLN A 354 -3.58 -14.72 -1.80
CA GLN A 354 -4.01 -13.93 -2.97
C GLN A 354 -5.54 -13.76 -3.02
N ASP A 355 -6.29 -14.81 -2.68
CA ASP A 355 -7.76 -14.77 -2.65
C ASP A 355 -8.31 -13.89 -1.51
N ILE A 356 -7.70 -13.99 -0.32
CA ILE A 356 -8.01 -13.14 0.83
C ILE A 356 -7.73 -11.67 0.49
N VAL A 357 -6.55 -11.39 -0.08
CA VAL A 357 -6.15 -10.04 -0.51
C VAL A 357 -7.09 -9.51 -1.57
N GLY A 358 -7.50 -10.33 -2.54
CA GLY A 358 -8.45 -9.92 -3.58
C GLY A 358 -9.79 -9.47 -3.02
N SER A 359 -10.32 -10.16 -1.99
CA SER A 359 -11.56 -9.75 -1.32
C SER A 359 -11.33 -8.53 -0.42
N PHE A 360 -10.24 -8.54 0.36
CA PHE A 360 -9.90 -7.45 1.28
C PHE A 360 -9.67 -6.12 0.56
N ALA A 361 -9.03 -6.15 -0.61
CA ALA A 361 -8.80 -4.97 -1.45
C ALA A 361 -10.11 -4.29 -1.86
N ILE A 362 -11.17 -5.06 -2.14
CA ILE A 362 -12.50 -4.51 -2.45
C ILE A 362 -13.04 -3.70 -1.28
N ASP A 363 -13.03 -4.27 -0.09
CA ASP A 363 -13.57 -3.64 1.12
C ASP A 363 -12.73 -2.45 1.57
N ALA A 364 -11.40 -2.60 1.56
CA ALA A 364 -10.46 -1.54 1.88
C ALA A 364 -10.60 -0.33 0.94
N SER A 365 -10.65 -0.59 -0.37
CA SER A 365 -10.81 0.47 -1.36
C SER A 365 -12.17 1.18 -1.26
N ARG A 366 -13.24 0.44 -0.95
CA ARG A 366 -14.56 1.04 -0.71
C ARG A 366 -14.55 1.93 0.53
N LYS A 367 -13.90 1.48 1.61
CA LYS A 367 -13.83 2.24 2.87
C LYS A 367 -12.90 3.44 2.78
N ALA A 368 -11.82 3.36 2.00
CA ALA A 368 -10.90 4.47 1.75
C ALA A 368 -11.59 5.65 1.04
N GLY A 369 -12.61 5.37 0.21
CA GLY A 369 -13.36 6.41 -0.50
C GLY A 369 -12.64 6.88 -1.76
N THR A 370 -12.65 8.19 -2.00
CA THR A 370 -12.11 8.77 -3.24
C THR A 370 -10.60 8.99 -3.12
N LYS A 371 -9.84 8.56 -4.12
CA LYS A 371 -8.40 8.79 -4.21
C LYS A 371 -8.09 10.28 -4.28
N THR A 372 -6.99 10.71 -3.66
CA THR A 372 -6.54 12.09 -3.82
C THR A 372 -6.04 12.31 -5.25
N VAL A 373 -6.54 13.37 -5.89
CA VAL A 373 -6.45 13.57 -7.34
C VAL A 373 -5.01 13.90 -7.81
N GLY A 374 -4.19 14.51 -6.95
CA GLY A 374 -2.90 15.09 -7.33
C GLY A 374 -1.84 14.14 -7.89
N LEU A 375 -1.89 12.83 -7.60
CA LEU A 375 -0.92 11.86 -8.15
C LEU A 375 -1.16 11.54 -9.64
N PHE A 376 -2.41 11.60 -10.07
CA PHE A 376 -2.87 11.12 -11.38
C PHE A 376 -3.23 12.23 -12.35
N GLU A 377 -3.18 13.48 -11.89
CA GLU A 377 -3.29 14.65 -12.75
C GLU A 377 -1.90 15.04 -13.24
N GLU A 378 -1.73 15.05 -14.55
CA GLU A 378 -0.61 15.77 -15.12
C GLU A 378 -0.84 17.27 -14.83
N LEU A 379 0.17 17.93 -14.27
CA LEU A 379 0.23 19.38 -14.03
C LEU A 379 -0.25 20.29 -15.19
N PRO A 380 -0.23 19.91 -16.50
CA PRO A 380 -0.67 20.80 -17.57
C PRO A 380 -2.16 21.18 -17.51
N ARG A 381 -3.05 20.38 -16.88
CA ARG A 381 -4.49 20.71 -16.85
C ARG A 381 -4.83 21.85 -15.88
N LEU A 382 -4.11 21.95 -14.76
CA LEU A 382 -4.28 23.03 -13.78
C LEU A 382 -3.77 24.38 -14.32
N LEU A 383 -2.69 24.37 -15.10
CA LEU A 383 -2.19 25.57 -15.78
C LEU A 383 -3.09 25.99 -16.97
N ALA A 384 -3.70 25.04 -17.68
CA ALA A 384 -4.65 25.35 -18.75
C ALA A 384 -5.91 26.06 -18.26
N HIS A 385 -6.41 25.75 -17.05
CA HIS A 385 -7.52 26.48 -16.43
C HIS A 385 -7.15 27.91 -15.99
N LEU A 386 -5.88 28.12 -15.58
CA LEU A 386 -5.36 29.45 -15.24
C LEU A 386 -5.06 30.32 -16.46
N GLN A 387 -4.89 29.72 -17.64
CA GLN A 387 -4.68 30.43 -18.91
C GLN A 387 -5.97 30.72 -19.69
N HIS A 388 -7.13 30.32 -19.19
CA HIS A 388 -8.42 30.57 -19.85
C HIS A 388 -8.72 32.09 -19.93
N PRO A 389 -9.13 32.65 -21.10
CA PRO A 389 -9.29 34.09 -21.31
C PRO A 389 -10.26 34.81 -20.36
N VAL A 390 -11.11 34.04 -19.68
CA VAL A 390 -12.13 34.55 -18.73
C VAL A 390 -11.48 35.17 -17.49
N TRP A 391 -10.31 34.70 -17.07
CA TRP A 391 -9.61 35.22 -15.87
C TRP A 391 -8.64 36.37 -16.15
N ARG A 392 -8.31 36.67 -17.42
CA ARG A 392 -7.55 37.89 -17.78
C ARG A 392 -8.37 39.17 -17.60
N LYS A 393 -9.71 39.08 -17.57
CA LYS A 393 -10.60 40.25 -17.37
C LYS A 393 -10.83 40.62 -15.89
N ALA A 394 -10.38 39.81 -14.94
CA ALA A 394 -10.59 40.06 -13.51
C ALA A 394 -9.50 40.92 -12.83
N LYS A 395 -8.52 41.46 -13.59
CA LYS A 395 -7.46 42.34 -13.02
C LYS A 395 -7.78 43.84 -13.01
N HIS A 396 -8.99 44.28 -13.38
CA HIS A 396 -9.32 45.71 -13.54
C HIS A 396 -10.53 46.22 -12.76
N PHE A 397 -11.07 45.48 -11.79
CA PHE A 397 -12.15 45.98 -10.94
C PHE A 397 -11.92 45.62 -9.47
N CYS A 398 -11.32 46.58 -8.73
CA CYS A 398 -11.63 46.93 -7.35
C CYS A 398 -10.54 47.85 -6.79
N TYR A 399 -10.69 49.16 -7.01
CA TYR A 399 -10.17 50.18 -6.09
C TYR A 399 -11.39 50.93 -5.55
N PRO A 400 -11.67 50.91 -4.24
CA PRO A 400 -12.59 51.88 -3.68
C PRO A 400 -11.87 53.23 -3.58
N ARG A 401 -12.26 54.17 -4.46
CA ARG A 401 -12.11 55.60 -4.20
C ARG A 401 -13.01 55.96 -3.02
N ASN A 402 -12.43 56.39 -1.91
CA ASN A 402 -12.88 57.52 -1.08
C ASN A 402 -12.15 57.47 0.27
N LEU A 403 -11.12 58.30 0.45
CA LEU A 403 -10.86 58.95 1.73
C LEU A 403 -10.09 60.25 1.49
N ILE A 404 -10.73 61.35 1.87
CA ILE A 404 -10.24 62.72 1.78
C ILE A 404 -9.31 63.01 2.97
N VAL A 405 -8.28 63.80 2.64
CA VAL A 405 -7.18 64.43 3.39
C VAL A 405 -7.55 65.02 4.75
N LEU A 406 -6.64 64.93 5.75
CA LEU A 406 -6.28 66.02 6.66
C LEU A 406 -4.83 65.87 7.20
N GLY A 407 -4.05 66.95 7.10
CA GLY A 407 -2.69 67.32 7.58
C GLY A 407 -1.84 66.35 8.42
N ARG A 408 -0.50 66.37 8.33
CA ARG A 408 0.37 67.56 8.45
C ARG A 408 1.79 67.22 7.98
N ALA A 409 2.44 68.19 7.34
CA ALA A 409 3.81 68.12 6.85
C ALA A 409 4.87 68.08 7.97
N ARG A 410 6.00 67.41 7.72
CA ARG A 410 7.33 67.99 7.92
C ARG A 410 8.34 67.33 6.97
N GLU A 411 8.87 68.18 6.10
CA GLU A 411 10.03 67.95 5.26
C GLU A 411 11.27 67.70 6.12
N GLN A 412 12.19 66.87 5.62
CA GLN A 412 13.60 67.24 5.54
C GLN A 412 14.31 66.38 4.51
N TRP A 413 14.82 67.04 3.48
CA TRP A 413 15.73 66.53 2.46
C TRP A 413 17.18 66.70 2.93
N GLN A 414 18.00 65.69 2.60
CA GLN A 414 19.39 65.77 2.10
C GLN A 414 20.57 65.97 3.07
N PRO A 415 21.81 65.64 2.62
CA PRO A 415 22.25 65.17 1.28
C PRO A 415 22.40 63.66 1.12
#